data_AF-A0A1H4ZE29-F1
#
_entry.id   AF-A0A1H4ZE29-F1
#
_cell.length_a   1.000
_cell.length_b   1.000
_cell.length_c   1.000
_cell.angle_alpha   90.00
_cell.angle_beta   90.00
_cell.angle_gamma   90.00
#
_symmetry.space_group_name_H-M   'P 1'
#
loop_
_entity.id
_entity.type
_entity.pdbx_description
1 polymer ?
#
loop_
_entity_poly.entity_id
_entity_poly.type
_entity_poly.pdbx_seq_one_letter_code
_entity_poly.pdbx_strand_id
1 'polypeptide(L)'
;MSEGGSDAEKSRDLSDHPGWFGWGYGDGRGGFVLAIHADWPAYPCSPGGVHGLFDLAQFPEGTRFEPMDDIDRCVLFNAYNYDSKKPHPPRDPWSRDAFQVAIWHEDLLRLRKEGLISGVTPISHREWELRRRIEMGWKRGVRYFTKDDQGNSREISLPSLPELPVEEDFWDGDPYTYPAFEEDGNESPLTITASGWEVVTQQLSEQVELPEFLPDLRKLLDNELYDHAVREVGIAVESALRDVVGNDDGYGQRLVGEFIDHLHDEVFVYNTMLKIYRLRLRTFFKFVRNPHAHRKISLTRPHALSLTAHALHLLSDIQQFGGEGDQQ
;
A
#
# COMPACT_ATOMS: atom_id res chain seq x y z
N MET A 1 36.15 27.69 -25.07
CA MET A 1 36.78 26.44 -24.62
C MET A 1 36.52 26.35 -23.12
N SER A 2 35.30 26.10 -22.63
CA SER A 2 34.46 24.88 -22.69
C SER A 2 35.11 23.68 -22.02
N GLU A 3 34.56 23.32 -20.85
CA GLU A 3 34.45 22.04 -20.12
C GLU A 3 34.49 22.38 -18.61
N GLY A 4 33.56 22.01 -17.74
CA GLY A 4 32.41 21.11 -17.81
C GLY A 4 32.27 20.34 -16.49
N GLY A 5 31.04 20.30 -15.92
CA GLY A 5 30.61 19.44 -14.79
C GLY A 5 30.91 20.02 -13.41
N SER A 6 29.97 20.57 -12.62
CA SER A 6 28.62 20.12 -12.22
C SER A 6 28.62 18.86 -11.32
N ASP A 7 27.98 19.06 -10.17
CA ASP A 7 27.28 18.08 -9.33
C ASP A 7 28.09 16.99 -8.60
N ALA A 8 28.49 17.27 -7.36
CA ALA A 8 28.52 16.26 -6.30
C ALA A 8 28.62 16.87 -4.89
N GLU A 9 27.75 17.83 -4.57
CA GLU A 9 27.44 18.13 -3.18
C GLU A 9 25.91 18.18 -3.03
N LYS A 10 25.28 17.03 -3.31
CA LYS A 10 23.93 16.78 -2.81
C LYS A 10 24.04 16.66 -1.30
N SER A 11 23.88 17.80 -0.65
CA SER A 11 23.32 17.92 0.70
C SER A 11 22.36 16.76 0.95
N ARG A 12 22.77 15.81 1.80
CA ARG A 12 21.91 14.75 2.31
C ARG A 12 20.97 15.38 3.31
N ASP A 13 19.94 16.05 2.80
CA ASP A 13 18.86 16.55 3.63
C ASP A 13 18.08 15.35 4.18
N LEU A 14 17.71 15.38 5.47
CA LEU A 14 16.88 14.33 6.06
C LEU A 14 15.50 14.22 5.38
N SER A 15 15.11 15.25 4.61
CA SER A 15 13.95 15.23 3.74
C SER A 15 14.04 14.23 2.56
N ASP A 16 15.26 13.82 2.16
CA ASP A 16 15.50 12.82 1.10
C ASP A 16 15.37 11.36 1.59
N HIS A 17 15.21 11.17 2.90
CA HIS A 17 15.03 9.86 3.54
C HIS A 17 13.88 9.93 4.57
N PRO A 18 12.62 9.92 4.13
CA PRO A 18 11.47 10.05 5.02
C PRO A 18 11.24 8.75 5.80
N GLY A 19 12.08 8.47 6.79
CA GLY A 19 11.75 7.58 7.90
C GLY A 19 11.01 8.41 8.95
N TRP A 20 9.71 8.21 9.08
CA TRP A 20 8.91 8.87 10.10
C TRP A 20 9.05 8.13 11.45
N PHE A 21 9.27 8.87 12.54
CA PHE A 21 9.35 8.36 13.91
C PHE A 21 7.99 8.51 14.62
N GLY A 22 7.51 7.41 15.24
CA GLY A 22 6.34 7.28 16.12
C GLY A 22 6.00 8.44 17.09
N TRP A 23 4.74 8.54 17.54
CA TRP A 23 4.41 8.84 18.95
C TRP A 23 3.35 7.86 19.51
N GLY A 24 3.56 7.44 20.76
CA GLY A 24 2.85 6.35 21.42
C GLY A 24 1.50 6.72 22.05
N TYR A 25 0.86 5.70 22.63
CA TYR A 25 -0.41 5.80 23.37
C TYR A 25 -0.32 6.79 24.52
N GLY A 26 -0.86 7.99 24.31
CA GLY A 26 -1.25 8.96 25.33
C GLY A 26 -2.66 9.47 24.98
N ASP A 27 -3.58 9.28 25.92
CA ASP A 27 -4.85 10.00 26.08
C ASP A 27 -5.73 10.37 24.85
N GLY A 28 -6.59 9.42 24.45
CA GLY A 28 -8.01 9.71 24.16
C GLY A 28 -8.38 10.56 22.93
N ARG A 29 -7.43 10.97 22.08
CA ARG A 29 -7.70 11.68 20.81
C ARG A 29 -6.92 11.09 19.63
N GLY A 30 -7.05 9.77 19.47
CA GLY A 30 -6.27 8.94 18.55
C GLY A 30 -6.03 9.55 17.17
N GLY A 31 -4.75 9.80 16.86
CA GLY A 31 -4.22 9.93 15.50
C GLY A 31 -3.27 8.76 15.26
N PHE A 32 -3.44 8.07 14.12
CA PHE A 32 -2.60 6.95 13.70
C PHE A 32 -1.42 7.45 12.88
N VAL A 33 -0.20 6.96 13.14
CA VAL A 33 0.94 7.32 12.29
C VAL A 33 1.96 6.17 12.17
N LEU A 34 2.53 6.04 10.96
CA LEU A 34 3.21 4.88 10.39
C LEU A 34 4.72 5.13 10.21
N ALA A 35 5.58 4.29 10.79
CA ALA A 35 7.05 4.39 10.70
C ALA A 35 7.62 3.33 9.74
N ILE A 36 7.87 3.72 8.48
CA ILE A 36 8.63 2.93 7.51
C ILE A 36 9.78 3.80 7.00
N HIS A 37 11.01 3.35 7.21
CA HIS A 37 12.27 4.04 6.89
C HIS A 37 12.63 3.95 5.39
N ALA A 38 11.72 3.45 4.57
CA ALA A 38 11.90 3.31 3.13
C ALA A 38 11.20 4.44 2.38
N ASP A 39 11.85 5.00 1.36
CA ASP A 39 11.22 5.92 0.40
C ASP A 39 10.40 5.13 -0.64
N TRP A 40 9.33 4.47 -0.18
CA TRP A 40 8.48 3.66 -1.05
C TRP A 40 7.43 4.50 -1.79
N PRO A 41 6.97 4.04 -2.97
CA PRO A 41 5.87 4.68 -3.69
C PRO A 41 4.51 4.46 -3.00
N ALA A 42 4.39 3.43 -2.15
CA ALA A 42 3.18 3.06 -1.41
C ALA A 42 3.52 2.69 0.04
N TYR A 43 2.59 2.93 0.94
CA TYR A 43 2.71 2.61 2.36
C TYR A 43 1.45 1.87 2.84
N PRO A 44 1.58 0.94 3.81
CA PRO A 44 0.47 0.18 4.35
C PRO A 44 -0.50 1.06 5.12
N CYS A 45 -1.72 0.57 5.28
CA CYS A 45 -2.68 1.11 6.22
C CYS A 45 -2.35 0.67 7.65
N SER A 46 -3.14 1.08 8.63
CA SER A 46 -2.93 0.69 10.03
C SER A 46 -2.83 -0.84 10.19
N PRO A 47 -1.87 -1.33 11.01
CA PRO A 47 -1.74 -2.74 11.32
C PRO A 47 -2.98 -3.26 12.05
N GLY A 48 -3.19 -4.56 11.95
CA GLY A 48 -4.19 -5.30 12.72
C GLY A 48 -5.48 -5.55 11.96
N GLY A 49 -5.62 -6.74 11.38
CA GLY A 49 -6.90 -7.32 11.05
C GLY A 49 -7.04 -7.74 9.59
N VAL A 50 -8.18 -7.38 8.99
CA VAL A 50 -8.52 -7.69 7.59
C VAL A 50 -8.15 -6.56 6.63
N HIS A 51 -7.50 -5.49 7.12
CA HIS A 51 -7.14 -4.32 6.30
C HIS A 51 -6.25 -4.67 5.11
N GLY A 52 -5.21 -5.49 5.31
CA GLY A 52 -4.37 -5.98 4.21
C GLY A 52 -5.17 -6.75 3.15
N LEU A 53 -6.18 -7.52 3.55
CA LEU A 53 -7.06 -8.22 2.61
C LEU A 53 -7.92 -7.24 1.81
N PHE A 54 -8.45 -6.20 2.44
CA PHE A 54 -9.21 -5.17 1.75
C PHE A 54 -8.36 -4.33 0.81
N ASP A 55 -7.09 -4.07 1.15
CA ASP A 55 -6.15 -3.37 0.28
C ASP A 55 -5.83 -4.19 -0.98
N LEU A 56 -5.63 -5.51 -0.83
CA LEU A 56 -5.49 -6.42 -1.97
C LEU A 56 -6.77 -6.48 -2.82
N ALA A 57 -7.94 -6.44 -2.19
CA ALA A 57 -9.24 -6.57 -2.85
C ALA A 57 -9.66 -5.34 -3.69
N GLN A 58 -8.91 -4.23 -3.61
CA GLN A 58 -9.06 -3.08 -4.52
C GLN A 58 -8.73 -3.44 -5.96
N PHE A 59 -8.00 -4.53 -6.16
CA PHE A 59 -7.65 -5.07 -7.47
C PHE A 59 -8.63 -6.17 -7.87
N PRO A 60 -8.89 -6.37 -9.18
CA PRO A 60 -9.81 -7.40 -9.64
C PRO A 60 -9.30 -8.82 -9.29
N GLU A 61 -10.25 -9.77 -9.23
CA GLU A 61 -9.95 -11.19 -9.10
C GLU A 61 -8.92 -11.67 -10.12
N GLY A 62 -7.99 -12.53 -9.68
CA GLY A 62 -6.89 -13.04 -10.51
C GLY A 62 -5.64 -12.14 -10.54
N THR A 63 -5.68 -10.97 -9.90
CA THR A 63 -4.49 -10.15 -9.66
C THR A 63 -3.45 -10.92 -8.85
N ARG A 64 -2.19 -10.76 -9.23
CA ARG A 64 -1.02 -11.32 -8.55
C ARG A 64 -0.16 -10.20 -7.99
N PHE A 65 0.48 -10.46 -6.87
CA PHE A 65 1.29 -9.49 -6.14
C PHE A 65 2.71 -10.03 -5.99
N GLU A 66 3.66 -9.39 -6.66
CA GLU A 66 5.08 -9.76 -6.60
C GLU A 66 5.77 -8.94 -5.50
N PRO A 67 6.46 -9.56 -4.54
CA PRO A 67 7.20 -8.83 -3.51
C PRO A 67 8.35 -8.04 -4.14
N MET A 68 8.47 -6.77 -3.78
CA MET A 68 9.51 -5.86 -4.27
C MET A 68 10.57 -5.57 -3.21
N ASP A 69 10.14 -5.30 -1.99
CA ASP A 69 11.00 -4.88 -0.90
C ASP A 69 10.34 -5.19 0.45
N ASP A 70 11.16 -5.37 1.48
CA ASP A 70 10.75 -5.76 2.83
C ASP A 70 11.54 -4.95 3.86
N ILE A 71 10.86 -4.00 4.50
CA ILE A 71 11.43 -3.04 5.44
C ILE A 71 10.44 -2.81 6.58
N ASP A 72 10.95 -2.74 7.81
CA ASP A 72 10.19 -2.44 9.03
C ASP A 72 8.95 -3.32 9.25
N ARG A 73 9.06 -4.62 8.98
CA ARG A 73 7.94 -5.57 9.08
C ARG A 73 6.80 -5.28 8.11
N CYS A 74 7.07 -4.58 7.02
CA CYS A 74 6.14 -4.34 5.93
C CYS A 74 6.76 -4.86 4.64
N VAL A 75 5.94 -5.40 3.74
CA VAL A 75 6.36 -5.82 2.41
C VAL A 75 5.64 -4.97 1.38
N LEU A 76 6.42 -4.37 0.47
CA LEU A 76 5.92 -3.70 -0.71
C LEU A 76 5.72 -4.72 -1.82
N PHE A 77 4.53 -4.72 -2.42
CA PHE A 77 4.18 -5.56 -3.55
C PHE A 77 3.89 -4.72 -4.78
N ASN A 78 4.15 -5.32 -5.93
CA ASN A 78 3.73 -4.84 -7.23
C ASN A 78 2.56 -5.68 -7.75
N ALA A 79 1.44 -5.04 -8.05
CA ALA A 79 0.27 -5.70 -8.61
C ALA A 79 0.43 -5.89 -10.13
N TYR A 80 0.14 -7.10 -10.61
CA TYR A 80 0.16 -7.45 -12.03
C TYR A 80 -0.93 -8.48 -12.35
N ASN A 81 -1.13 -8.77 -13.65
CA ASN A 81 -2.19 -9.67 -14.12
C ASN A 81 -3.63 -9.22 -13.79
N TYR A 82 -3.82 -7.96 -13.34
CA TYR A 82 -5.14 -7.33 -13.16
C TYR A 82 -5.82 -6.95 -14.49
N ASP A 83 -5.06 -6.93 -15.59
CA ASP A 83 -5.53 -6.72 -16.96
C ASP A 83 -4.98 -7.87 -17.80
N SER A 84 -5.86 -8.57 -18.53
CA SER A 84 -5.46 -9.71 -19.38
C SER A 84 -4.44 -9.32 -20.46
N LYS A 85 -4.32 -8.03 -20.79
CA LYS A 85 -3.30 -7.49 -21.70
C LYS A 85 -1.96 -7.22 -21.02
N LYS A 86 -1.90 -7.27 -19.70
CA LYS A 86 -0.70 -7.04 -18.87
C LYS A 86 -0.50 -8.21 -17.88
N PRO A 87 -0.23 -9.43 -18.38
CA PRO A 87 -0.11 -10.62 -17.55
C PRO A 87 1.22 -10.69 -16.77
N HIS A 88 2.18 -9.81 -17.09
CA HIS A 88 3.51 -9.79 -16.48
C HIS A 88 3.70 -8.52 -15.63
N PRO A 89 4.62 -8.57 -14.65
CA PRO A 89 5.01 -7.39 -13.90
C PRO A 89 5.43 -6.22 -14.82
N PRO A 90 5.12 -4.96 -14.46
CA PRO A 90 5.63 -3.79 -15.15
C PRO A 90 7.16 -3.81 -15.26
N ARG A 91 7.66 -3.29 -16.38
CA ARG A 91 9.10 -3.20 -16.67
C ARG A 91 9.87 -2.35 -15.65
N ASP A 92 9.18 -1.35 -15.09
CA ASP A 92 9.66 -0.49 -14.02
C ASP A 92 8.65 -0.56 -12.86
N PRO A 93 8.90 -1.42 -11.85
CA PRO A 93 7.99 -1.58 -10.72
C PRO A 93 8.10 -0.44 -9.71
N TRP A 94 9.17 0.37 -9.76
CA TRP A 94 9.40 1.53 -8.90
C TRP A 94 8.78 2.82 -9.46
N SER A 95 8.25 2.77 -10.68
CA SER A 95 7.52 3.88 -11.28
C SER A 95 6.35 4.31 -10.40
N ARG A 96 6.12 5.64 -10.33
CA ARG A 96 4.91 6.23 -9.74
C ARG A 96 3.62 5.81 -10.47
N ASP A 97 3.74 5.23 -11.66
CA ASP A 97 2.63 4.74 -12.47
C ASP A 97 2.37 3.24 -12.32
N ALA A 98 3.26 2.49 -11.64
CA ALA A 98 2.99 1.11 -11.26
C ALA A 98 1.96 1.07 -10.12
N PHE A 99 1.23 -0.03 -10.01
CA PHE A 99 0.27 -0.22 -8.93
C PHE A 99 0.93 -1.04 -7.85
N GLN A 100 1.27 -0.40 -6.74
CA GLN A 100 1.83 -1.09 -5.59
C GLN A 100 0.83 -1.20 -4.46
N VAL A 101 1.08 -2.12 -3.53
CA VAL A 101 0.37 -2.23 -2.25
C VAL A 101 1.40 -2.64 -1.21
N ALA A 102 1.34 -2.04 -0.02
CA ALA A 102 2.24 -2.41 1.07
C ALA A 102 1.42 -3.03 2.20
N ILE A 103 1.90 -4.13 2.79
CA ILE A 103 1.16 -4.92 3.77
C ILE A 103 2.09 -5.34 4.91
N TRP A 104 1.60 -5.28 6.15
CA TRP A 104 2.34 -5.73 7.33
C TRP A 104 2.57 -7.24 7.35
N HIS A 105 3.71 -7.64 7.92
CA HIS A 105 4.05 -9.04 8.15
C HIS A 105 2.98 -9.76 8.96
N GLU A 106 2.51 -9.12 10.03
CA GLU A 106 1.47 -9.71 10.89
C GLU A 106 0.16 -9.99 10.14
N ASP A 107 -0.26 -9.08 9.26
CA ASP A 107 -1.47 -9.26 8.45
C ASP A 107 -1.26 -10.38 7.43
N LEU A 108 -0.11 -10.42 6.73
CA LEU A 108 0.20 -11.50 5.78
C LEU A 108 0.19 -12.87 6.46
N LEU A 109 0.82 -12.99 7.63
CA LEU A 109 0.89 -14.25 8.37
C LEU A 109 -0.48 -14.67 8.89
N ARG A 110 -1.26 -13.72 9.39
CA ARG A 110 -2.63 -13.96 9.86
C ARG A 110 -3.56 -14.39 8.73
N LEU A 111 -3.61 -13.63 7.64
CA LEU A 111 -4.45 -13.92 6.47
C LEU A 111 -4.11 -15.29 5.86
N ARG A 112 -2.82 -15.62 5.81
CA ARG A 112 -2.36 -16.95 5.38
C ARG A 112 -2.81 -18.04 6.33
N LYS A 113 -2.69 -17.85 7.64
CA LYS A 113 -3.14 -18.82 8.66
C LYS A 113 -4.65 -19.08 8.56
N GLU A 114 -5.42 -18.06 8.22
CA GLU A 114 -6.87 -18.13 7.98
C GLU A 114 -7.21 -18.68 6.57
N GLY A 115 -6.22 -18.95 5.72
CA GLY A 115 -6.41 -19.48 4.36
C GLY A 115 -7.02 -18.48 3.37
N LEU A 116 -6.96 -17.18 3.67
CA LEU A 116 -7.54 -16.10 2.86
C LEU A 116 -6.62 -15.62 1.74
N ILE A 117 -5.32 -15.90 1.87
CA ILE A 117 -4.30 -15.63 0.85
C ILE A 117 -3.40 -16.85 0.67
N SER A 118 -2.75 -16.94 -0.48
CA SER A 118 -1.71 -17.94 -0.82
C SER A 118 -0.42 -17.27 -1.30
N GLY A 119 0.66 -18.04 -1.40
CA GLY A 119 1.99 -17.52 -1.76
C GLY A 119 2.79 -16.95 -0.59
N VAL A 120 2.38 -17.22 0.66
CA VAL A 120 3.11 -16.81 1.87
C VAL A 120 3.50 -18.04 2.71
N THR A 121 4.78 -18.14 3.01
CA THR A 121 5.37 -19.17 3.88
C THR A 121 5.98 -18.51 5.11
N PRO A 122 5.55 -18.87 6.34
CA PRO A 122 6.11 -18.29 7.55
C PRO A 122 7.54 -18.80 7.77
N ILE A 123 8.47 -17.89 8.03
CA ILE A 123 9.89 -18.17 8.28
C ILE A 123 10.34 -17.50 9.58
N SER A 124 11.43 -18.01 10.15
CA SER A 124 12.02 -17.46 11.37
C SER A 124 12.78 -16.14 11.09
N HIS A 125 12.97 -15.32 12.12
CA HIS A 125 13.80 -14.11 12.03
C HIS A 125 15.20 -14.41 11.50
N ARG A 126 15.81 -15.52 11.95
CA ARG A 126 17.12 -15.94 11.52
C ARG A 126 17.17 -16.21 10.01
N GLU A 127 16.18 -16.94 9.50
CA GLU A 127 16.08 -17.29 8.08
C GLU A 127 15.86 -16.03 7.22
N TRP A 128 14.99 -15.13 7.67
CA TRP A 128 14.76 -13.85 7.00
C TRP A 128 16.04 -13.01 6.90
N GLU A 129 16.78 -12.89 8.01
CA GLU A 129 18.04 -12.15 8.06
C GLU A 129 19.13 -12.80 7.18
N LEU A 130 19.15 -14.13 7.10
CA LEU A 130 20.04 -14.87 6.19
C LEU A 130 19.75 -14.53 4.72
N ARG A 131 18.48 -14.52 4.32
CA ARG A 131 18.06 -14.19 2.95
C ARG A 131 18.42 -12.76 2.58
N ARG A 132 18.12 -11.79 3.45
CA ARG A 132 18.48 -10.37 3.25
C ARG A 132 19.99 -10.18 3.08
N ARG A 133 20.81 -10.87 3.86
CA ARG A 133 22.27 -10.82 3.71
C ARG A 133 22.71 -11.38 2.35
N ILE A 134 22.12 -12.48 1.90
CA ILE A 134 22.42 -13.08 0.59
C ILE A 134 22.04 -12.12 -0.53
N GLU A 135 20.86 -11.51 -0.49
CA GLU A 135 20.37 -10.52 -1.48
C GLU A 135 21.29 -9.31 -1.57
N MET A 136 21.76 -8.80 -0.43
CA MET A 136 22.72 -7.70 -0.36
C MET A 136 24.15 -8.14 -0.78
N GLY A 137 24.35 -9.39 -1.21
CA GLY A 137 25.63 -9.91 -1.68
C GLY A 137 26.63 -10.21 -0.57
N TRP A 138 26.20 -10.31 0.69
CA TRP A 138 27.08 -10.53 1.82
C TRP A 138 27.60 -11.97 1.85
N LYS A 139 28.88 -12.12 1.54
CA LYS A 139 29.63 -13.37 1.65
C LYS A 139 30.22 -13.53 3.05
N ARG A 140 30.03 -14.72 3.64
CA ARG A 140 30.61 -15.10 4.93
C ARG A 140 32.15 -14.99 4.87
N GLY A 141 32.74 -14.33 5.87
CA GLY A 141 34.19 -14.15 5.97
C GLY A 141 34.77 -12.98 5.15
N VAL A 142 33.93 -12.24 4.42
CA VAL A 142 34.34 -11.00 3.74
C VAL A 142 34.15 -9.81 4.69
N ARG A 143 35.15 -8.94 4.77
CA ARG A 143 35.08 -7.67 5.51
C ARG A 143 34.53 -6.58 4.60
N TYR A 144 33.55 -5.85 5.09
CA TYR A 144 32.92 -4.74 4.37
C TYR A 144 33.40 -3.44 4.99
N PHE A 145 33.63 -2.42 4.17
CA PHE A 145 34.09 -1.12 4.65
C PHE A 145 33.16 -0.02 4.14
N THR A 146 32.82 0.93 5.01
CA THR A 146 32.15 2.19 4.61
C THR A 146 33.09 3.36 4.84
N LYS A 147 32.90 4.47 4.12
CA LYS A 147 33.62 5.71 4.37
C LYS A 147 32.78 6.62 5.25
N ASP A 148 33.38 7.17 6.31
CA ASP A 148 32.74 8.23 7.08
C ASP A 148 32.78 9.58 6.34
N ASP A 149 32.13 10.60 6.89
CA ASP A 149 32.04 11.94 6.31
C ASP A 149 33.41 12.65 6.18
N GLN A 150 34.46 12.09 6.80
CA GLN A 150 35.84 12.55 6.70
C GLN A 150 36.66 11.70 5.70
N GLY A 151 36.03 10.73 5.03
CA GLY A 151 36.64 9.84 4.04
C GLY A 151 37.39 8.64 4.64
N ASN A 152 37.36 8.43 5.95
CA ASN A 152 38.04 7.31 6.59
C ASN A 152 37.25 6.02 6.39
N SER A 153 37.94 4.95 6.02
CA SER A 153 37.34 3.62 5.91
C SER A 153 37.14 2.99 7.29
N ARG A 154 35.90 2.63 7.62
CA ARG A 154 35.52 1.86 8.81
C ARG A 154 34.97 0.50 8.40
N GLU A 155 35.46 -0.55 9.05
CA GLU A 155 34.92 -1.90 8.87
C GLU A 155 33.49 -1.95 9.41
N ILE A 156 32.55 -2.43 8.59
CA ILE A 156 31.17 -2.67 8.98
C ILE A 156 31.11 -4.11 9.51
N SER A 157 30.90 -4.23 10.82
CA SER A 157 30.51 -5.51 11.41
C SER A 157 29.00 -5.64 11.35
N LEU A 158 28.51 -6.69 10.67
CA LEU A 158 27.10 -7.03 10.79
C LEU A 158 26.78 -7.53 12.21
N PRO A 159 25.54 -7.33 12.68
CA PRO A 159 25.02 -8.03 13.85
C PRO A 159 25.19 -9.54 13.69
N SER A 160 25.34 -10.25 14.81
CA SER A 160 25.21 -11.72 14.80
C SER A 160 23.83 -12.11 14.30
N LEU A 161 23.75 -13.23 13.58
CA LEU A 161 22.46 -13.78 13.21
C LEU A 161 21.68 -14.16 14.47
N PRO A 162 20.34 -13.95 14.50
CA PRO A 162 19.49 -14.44 15.58
C PRO A 162 19.67 -15.94 15.79
N GLU A 163 19.49 -16.45 17.01
CA GLU A 163 19.60 -17.88 17.28
C GLU A 163 18.52 -18.69 16.54
N LEU A 164 18.75 -19.99 16.39
CA LEU A 164 17.72 -20.87 15.83
C LEU A 164 16.58 -20.99 16.84
N PRO A 165 15.31 -20.99 16.41
CA PRO A 165 14.20 -21.22 17.32
C PRO A 165 14.38 -22.54 18.07
N VAL A 166 14.24 -22.51 19.39
CA VAL A 166 14.28 -23.66 20.29
C VAL A 166 12.88 -23.99 20.80
N GLU A 167 12.69 -25.17 21.42
CA GLU A 167 11.37 -25.57 21.95
C GLU A 167 10.79 -24.55 22.94
N GLU A 168 11.65 -23.85 23.69
CA GLU A 168 11.24 -22.82 24.65
C GLU A 168 10.51 -21.64 23.97
N ASP A 169 10.91 -21.26 22.76
CA ASP A 169 10.32 -20.12 22.03
C ASP A 169 8.84 -20.36 21.69
N PHE A 170 8.43 -21.62 21.50
CA PHE A 170 7.04 -21.97 21.18
C PHE A 170 6.08 -21.74 22.35
N TRP A 171 6.60 -21.64 23.58
CA TRP A 171 5.79 -21.29 24.75
C TRP A 171 5.54 -19.79 24.84
N ASP A 172 6.46 -18.98 24.30
CA ASP A 172 6.37 -17.52 24.26
C ASP A 172 5.63 -16.99 23.01
N GLY A 173 5.51 -17.80 21.96
CA GLY A 173 4.74 -17.47 20.77
C GLY A 173 5.13 -18.29 19.55
N ASP A 174 4.60 -17.93 18.38
CA ASP A 174 5.06 -18.51 17.11
C ASP A 174 6.39 -17.85 16.71
N PRO A 175 7.52 -18.56 16.66
CA PRO A 175 8.81 -17.97 16.29
C PRO A 175 8.89 -17.61 14.79
N TYR A 176 7.92 -18.06 13.98
CA TYR A 176 7.88 -17.83 12.54
C TYR A 176 7.12 -16.54 12.19
N THR A 177 7.69 -15.41 12.61
CA THR A 177 7.07 -14.07 12.52
C THR A 177 7.40 -13.29 11.25
N TYR A 178 8.01 -13.91 10.24
CA TYR A 178 8.38 -13.26 8.99
C TYR A 178 7.77 -13.98 7.79
N PRO A 179 7.26 -13.27 6.76
CA PRO A 179 6.77 -13.89 5.54
C PRO A 179 7.92 -14.17 4.56
N ALA A 180 7.83 -15.30 3.87
CA ALA A 180 8.57 -15.61 2.65
C ALA A 180 7.57 -15.86 1.50
N PHE A 181 8.00 -15.57 0.27
CA PHE A 181 7.14 -15.64 -0.90
C PHE A 181 7.55 -16.79 -1.82
N GLU A 182 7.48 -18.00 -1.27
CA GLU A 182 7.83 -19.23 -1.95
C GLU A 182 6.85 -20.35 -1.64
N GLU A 183 6.63 -21.21 -2.62
CA GLU A 183 5.80 -22.41 -2.53
C GLU A 183 6.56 -23.56 -3.19
N ASP A 184 6.76 -24.64 -2.43
CA ASP A 184 7.57 -25.81 -2.85
C ASP A 184 8.97 -25.45 -3.39
N GLY A 185 9.59 -24.42 -2.80
CA GLY A 185 10.94 -23.95 -3.18
C GLY A 185 11.00 -23.12 -4.46
N ASN A 186 9.86 -22.72 -5.02
CA ASN A 186 9.78 -21.79 -6.14
C ASN A 186 9.18 -20.46 -5.67
N GLU A 187 9.63 -19.36 -6.27
CA GLU A 187 9.03 -18.04 -6.05
C GLU A 187 7.54 -18.09 -6.36
N SER A 188 6.71 -17.64 -5.40
CA SER A 188 5.26 -17.68 -5.51
C SER A 188 4.70 -16.27 -5.28
N PRO A 189 3.94 -15.71 -6.23
CA PRO A 189 3.29 -14.43 -6.02
C PRO A 189 2.19 -14.57 -4.98
N LEU A 190 1.98 -13.51 -4.21
CA LEU A 190 0.83 -13.39 -3.32
C LEU A 190 -0.46 -13.31 -4.15
N THR A 191 -1.48 -14.06 -3.75
CA THR A 191 -2.84 -14.00 -4.32
C THR A 191 -3.92 -14.18 -3.27
N ILE A 192 -5.08 -13.55 -3.47
CA ILE A 192 -6.28 -13.78 -2.65
C ILE A 192 -6.91 -15.12 -3.06
N THR A 193 -7.24 -15.97 -2.08
CA THR A 193 -7.91 -17.26 -2.33
C THR A 193 -9.41 -17.08 -2.54
N ALA A 194 -10.12 -18.14 -2.96
CA ALA A 194 -11.59 -18.11 -3.06
C ALA A 194 -12.25 -17.76 -1.71
N SER A 195 -11.79 -18.37 -0.61
CA SER A 195 -12.27 -18.04 0.74
C SER A 195 -11.94 -16.60 1.15
N GLY A 196 -10.79 -16.06 0.73
CA GLY A 196 -10.48 -14.64 0.91
C GLY A 196 -11.52 -13.72 0.27
N TRP A 197 -11.92 -14.02 -0.97
CA TRP A 197 -12.96 -13.25 -1.67
C TRP A 197 -14.35 -13.37 -1.03
N GLU A 198 -14.68 -14.54 -0.49
CA GLU A 198 -15.92 -14.74 0.28
C GLU A 198 -15.93 -13.87 1.54
N VAL A 199 -14.83 -13.86 2.30
CA VAL A 199 -14.69 -13.00 3.50
C VAL A 199 -14.77 -11.52 3.14
N VAL A 200 -14.12 -11.08 2.06
CA VAL A 200 -14.24 -9.69 1.57
C VAL A 200 -15.70 -9.34 1.30
N THR A 201 -16.41 -10.20 0.56
CA THR A 201 -17.82 -9.98 0.23
C THR A 201 -18.67 -9.88 1.49
N GLN A 202 -18.52 -10.83 2.41
CA GLN A 202 -19.29 -10.88 3.64
C GLN A 202 -19.07 -9.62 4.48
N GLN A 203 -17.81 -9.32 4.82
CA GLN A 203 -17.47 -8.20 5.70
C GLN A 203 -17.92 -6.87 5.11
N LEU A 204 -17.66 -6.62 3.82
CA LEU A 204 -18.04 -5.36 3.18
C LEU A 204 -19.54 -5.23 2.98
N SER A 205 -20.26 -6.33 2.75
CA SER A 205 -21.73 -6.27 2.65
C SER A 205 -22.40 -5.93 4.00
N GLU A 206 -21.78 -6.31 5.11
CA GLU A 206 -22.33 -6.11 6.46
C GLU A 206 -21.89 -4.79 7.10
N GLN A 207 -20.66 -4.33 6.81
CA GLN A 207 -20.02 -3.23 7.57
C GLN A 207 -19.88 -1.92 6.80
N VAL A 208 -20.18 -1.88 5.49
CA VAL A 208 -20.09 -0.63 4.74
C VAL A 208 -21.21 0.32 5.19
N GLU A 209 -20.80 1.34 5.94
CA GLU A 209 -21.66 2.47 6.30
C GLU A 209 -21.91 3.33 5.05
N LEU A 210 -23.17 3.42 4.65
CA LEU A 210 -23.57 4.19 3.47
C LEU A 210 -23.97 5.61 3.89
N PRO A 211 -23.39 6.65 3.28
CA PRO A 211 -23.70 8.02 3.65
C PRO A 211 -25.13 8.40 3.23
N GLU A 212 -25.79 9.21 4.06
CA GLU A 212 -27.16 9.68 3.78
C GLU A 212 -27.27 10.54 2.52
N PHE A 213 -26.17 11.22 2.14
CA PHE A 213 -26.13 12.07 0.93
C PHE A 213 -26.05 11.27 -0.38
N LEU A 214 -25.86 9.94 -0.33
CA LEU A 214 -25.97 9.02 -1.47
C LEU A 214 -27.16 8.04 -1.26
N PRO A 215 -28.41 8.53 -1.28
CA PRO A 215 -29.57 7.75 -0.87
C PRO A 215 -29.89 6.57 -1.79
N ASP A 216 -29.43 6.61 -3.05
CA ASP A 216 -29.67 5.56 -4.03
C ASP A 216 -28.59 4.46 -4.02
N LEU A 217 -27.43 4.71 -3.40
CA LEU A 217 -26.32 3.75 -3.35
C LEU A 217 -26.74 2.40 -2.77
N ARG A 218 -27.53 2.40 -1.68
CA ARG A 218 -28.05 1.16 -1.09
C ARG A 218 -28.90 0.38 -2.10
N LYS A 219 -29.81 1.07 -2.80
CA LYS A 219 -30.68 0.43 -3.80
C LYS A 219 -29.87 -0.15 -4.95
N LEU A 220 -28.82 0.53 -5.40
CA LEU A 220 -27.95 0.03 -6.47
C LEU A 220 -27.21 -1.24 -6.04
N LEU A 221 -26.66 -1.27 -4.82
CA LEU A 221 -25.99 -2.44 -4.27
C LEU A 221 -26.95 -3.61 -4.07
N ASP A 222 -28.14 -3.37 -3.52
CA ASP A 222 -29.16 -4.40 -3.26
C ASP A 222 -29.71 -5.03 -4.55
N ASN A 223 -29.72 -4.28 -5.66
CA ASN A 223 -30.15 -4.76 -6.98
C ASN A 223 -28.98 -5.26 -7.84
N GLU A 224 -27.79 -5.45 -7.26
CA GLU A 224 -26.59 -5.93 -7.96
C GLU A 224 -26.14 -5.02 -9.13
N LEU A 225 -26.54 -3.75 -9.10
CA LEU A 225 -26.15 -2.73 -10.07
C LEU A 225 -24.80 -2.11 -9.70
N TYR A 226 -23.79 -2.97 -9.53
CA TYR A 226 -22.46 -2.62 -9.03
C TYR A 226 -21.76 -1.53 -9.83
N ASP A 227 -21.85 -1.59 -11.16
CA ASP A 227 -21.30 -0.58 -12.06
C ASP A 227 -21.87 0.82 -11.78
N HIS A 228 -23.17 0.89 -11.47
CA HIS A 228 -23.83 2.15 -11.15
C HIS A 228 -23.46 2.64 -9.76
N ALA A 229 -23.40 1.74 -8.77
CA ALA A 229 -23.03 2.05 -7.39
C ALA A 229 -21.62 2.67 -7.32
N VAL A 230 -20.65 1.99 -7.91
CA VAL A 230 -19.25 2.44 -7.94
C VAL A 230 -19.11 3.78 -8.68
N ARG A 231 -19.90 3.99 -9.74
CA ARG A 231 -19.93 5.27 -10.48
C ARG A 231 -20.50 6.41 -9.65
N GLU A 232 -21.58 6.18 -8.92
CA GLU A 232 -22.20 7.20 -8.06
C GLU A 232 -21.21 7.71 -7.02
N VAL A 233 -20.51 6.79 -6.33
CA VAL A 233 -19.45 7.15 -5.40
C VAL A 233 -18.27 7.83 -6.12
N GLY A 234 -17.91 7.39 -7.32
CA GLY A 234 -16.87 8.04 -8.12
C GLY A 234 -17.18 9.48 -8.50
N ILE A 235 -18.45 9.81 -8.77
CA ILE A 235 -18.88 11.19 -9.01
C ILE A 235 -18.74 12.02 -7.73
N ALA A 236 -19.13 11.47 -6.58
CA ALA A 236 -19.00 12.15 -5.30
C ALA A 236 -17.53 12.42 -4.93
N VAL A 237 -16.63 11.45 -5.16
CA VAL A 237 -15.18 11.62 -4.99
C VAL A 237 -14.63 12.69 -5.95
N GLU A 238 -14.99 12.66 -7.23
CA GLU A 238 -14.56 13.71 -8.19
C GLU A 238 -15.07 15.09 -7.77
N SER A 239 -16.31 15.21 -7.30
CA SER A 239 -16.86 16.48 -6.82
C SER A 239 -16.08 17.01 -5.62
N ALA A 240 -15.89 16.18 -4.59
CA ALA A 240 -15.18 16.58 -3.39
C ALA A 240 -13.72 16.98 -3.67
N LEU A 241 -13.05 16.29 -4.60
CA LEU A 241 -11.70 16.68 -5.04
C LEU A 241 -11.69 18.06 -5.72
N ARG A 242 -12.68 18.38 -6.56
CA ARG A 242 -12.78 19.69 -7.20
C ARG A 242 -13.05 20.80 -6.20
N ASP A 243 -13.92 20.53 -5.24
CA ASP A 243 -14.26 21.49 -4.17
C ASP A 243 -13.01 21.85 -3.37
N VAL A 244 -12.16 20.87 -3.02
CA VAL A 244 -10.90 21.11 -2.30
C VAL A 244 -9.87 21.85 -3.17
N VAL A 245 -9.69 21.44 -4.43
CA VAL A 245 -8.70 22.06 -5.32
C VAL A 245 -9.14 23.46 -5.79
N GLY A 246 -10.44 23.77 -5.74
CA GLY A 246 -11.01 25.01 -6.28
C GLY A 246 -11.00 25.09 -7.82
N ASN A 247 -10.96 23.93 -8.51
CA ASN A 247 -10.89 23.85 -9.97
C ASN A 247 -11.97 22.92 -10.54
N ASP A 248 -12.93 23.50 -11.26
CA ASP A 248 -14.05 22.76 -11.85
C ASP A 248 -13.68 21.94 -13.11
N ASP A 249 -12.56 22.27 -13.78
CA ASP A 249 -12.20 21.66 -15.07
C ASP A 249 -11.37 20.37 -14.94
N GLY A 250 -10.86 20.08 -13.73
CA GLY A 250 -10.07 18.88 -13.46
C GLY A 250 -10.90 17.58 -13.53
N TYR A 251 -10.31 16.51 -14.06
CA TYR A 251 -10.95 15.18 -14.05
C TYR A 251 -9.96 14.01 -13.97
N GLY A 252 -10.38 12.92 -13.32
CA GLY A 252 -9.66 11.65 -13.27
C GLY A 252 -8.23 11.79 -12.73
N GLN A 253 -7.26 11.13 -13.39
CA GLN A 253 -5.86 11.11 -12.95
C GLN A 253 -5.21 12.49 -12.88
N ARG A 254 -5.66 13.45 -13.70
CA ARG A 254 -5.18 14.83 -13.66
C ARG A 254 -5.63 15.53 -12.38
N LEU A 255 -6.90 15.38 -12.02
CA LEU A 255 -7.46 15.92 -10.77
C LEU A 255 -6.76 15.33 -9.54
N VAL A 256 -6.38 14.05 -9.58
CA VAL A 256 -5.56 13.45 -8.51
C VAL A 256 -4.21 14.14 -8.39
N GLY A 257 -3.55 14.46 -9.51
CA GLY A 257 -2.29 15.23 -9.48
C GLY A 257 -2.49 16.60 -8.82
N GLU A 258 -3.47 17.36 -9.29
CA GLU A 258 -3.80 18.69 -8.77
C GLU A 258 -4.14 18.66 -7.27
N PHE A 259 -4.88 17.67 -6.80
CA PHE A 259 -5.17 17.47 -5.38
C PHE A 259 -3.94 17.16 -4.54
N ILE A 260 -3.04 16.29 -5.03
CA ILE A 260 -1.82 15.95 -4.31
C ILE A 260 -0.85 17.14 -4.24
N ASP A 261 -0.79 17.94 -5.30
CA ASP A 261 0.00 19.17 -5.32
C ASP A 261 -0.60 20.19 -4.33
N HIS A 262 -1.93 20.36 -4.29
CA HIS A 262 -2.61 21.22 -3.31
C HIS A 262 -2.34 20.78 -1.85
N LEU A 263 -2.44 19.48 -1.53
CA LEU A 263 -2.13 18.99 -0.18
C LEU A 263 -0.66 19.20 0.21
N HIS A 264 0.26 19.11 -0.75
CA HIS A 264 1.69 19.34 -0.54
C HIS A 264 1.97 20.83 -0.26
N ASP A 265 1.38 21.72 -1.05
CA ASP A 265 1.70 23.13 -1.06
C ASP A 265 0.91 23.95 -0.01
N GLU A 266 -0.36 23.59 0.23
CA GLU A 266 -1.28 24.42 1.03
C GLU A 266 -1.60 23.82 2.42
N VAL A 267 -1.72 22.49 2.53
CA VAL A 267 -2.13 21.82 3.78
C VAL A 267 -0.93 21.26 4.57
N PHE A 268 0.26 21.27 3.98
CA PHE A 268 1.51 20.74 4.58
C PHE A 268 1.37 19.30 5.09
N VAL A 269 0.72 18.45 4.30
CA VAL A 269 0.51 17.04 4.63
C VAL A 269 1.83 16.26 4.52
N TYR A 270 2.10 15.36 5.47
CA TYR A 270 3.26 14.47 5.44
C TYR A 270 3.36 13.68 4.11
N ASN A 271 4.57 13.56 3.57
CA ASN A 271 4.85 12.87 2.29
C ASN A 271 4.26 11.44 2.23
N THR A 272 4.28 10.70 3.34
CA THR A 272 3.66 9.38 3.47
C THR A 272 2.16 9.40 3.14
N MET A 273 1.41 10.34 3.71
CA MET A 273 -0.03 10.49 3.47
C MET A 273 -0.30 10.92 2.02
N LEU A 274 0.51 11.82 1.45
CA LEU A 274 0.42 12.20 0.03
C LEU A 274 0.57 10.97 -0.88
N LYS A 275 1.51 10.07 -0.56
CA LYS A 275 1.70 8.83 -1.32
C LYS A 275 0.56 7.84 -1.14
N ILE A 276 0.02 7.70 0.08
CA ILE A 276 -1.18 6.88 0.35
C ILE A 276 -2.37 7.38 -0.47
N TYR A 277 -2.70 8.68 -0.39
CA TYR A 277 -3.80 9.26 -1.15
C TYR A 277 -3.59 9.15 -2.65
N ARG A 278 -2.38 9.46 -3.14
CA ARG A 278 -2.04 9.32 -4.55
C ARG A 278 -2.32 7.90 -5.01
N LEU A 279 -1.79 6.89 -4.34
CA LEU A 279 -1.96 5.50 -4.74
C LEU A 279 -3.44 5.09 -4.73
N ARG A 280 -4.14 5.32 -3.63
CA ARG A 280 -5.55 4.94 -3.48
C ARG A 280 -6.45 5.61 -4.53
N LEU A 281 -6.29 6.91 -4.75
CA LEU A 281 -7.05 7.65 -5.77
C LEU A 281 -6.71 7.17 -7.18
N ARG A 282 -5.43 6.92 -7.49
CA ARG A 282 -5.02 6.41 -8.80
C ARG A 282 -5.61 5.02 -9.06
N THR A 283 -5.52 4.12 -8.09
CA THR A 283 -6.10 2.77 -8.10
C THR A 283 -7.60 2.83 -8.30
N PHE A 284 -8.30 3.64 -7.51
CA PHE A 284 -9.74 3.86 -7.64
C PHE A 284 -10.12 4.33 -9.06
N PHE A 285 -9.55 5.43 -9.54
CA PHE A 285 -9.88 5.93 -10.88
C PHE A 285 -9.48 4.97 -12.00
N LYS A 286 -8.45 4.15 -11.80
CA LYS A 286 -8.07 3.11 -12.78
C LYS A 286 -9.18 2.06 -12.92
N PHE A 287 -9.70 1.56 -11.80
CA PHE A 287 -10.63 0.43 -11.81
C PHE A 287 -12.10 0.85 -11.84
N VAL A 288 -12.42 2.10 -11.55
CA VAL A 288 -13.77 2.65 -11.76
C VAL A 288 -13.94 3.18 -13.18
N ARG A 289 -13.05 4.08 -13.64
CA ARG A 289 -13.31 4.82 -14.89
C ARG A 289 -13.01 4.02 -16.15
N ASN A 290 -11.97 3.18 -16.13
CA ASN A 290 -11.48 2.46 -17.31
C ASN A 290 -12.39 1.30 -17.76
N PRO A 291 -13.07 0.56 -16.85
CA PRO A 291 -14.06 -0.44 -17.26
C PRO A 291 -15.31 0.17 -17.89
N HIS A 292 -15.80 1.31 -17.39
CA HIS A 292 -17.03 1.94 -17.92
C HIS A 292 -16.81 2.69 -19.24
N ALA A 293 -15.68 3.38 -19.41
CA ALA A 293 -15.39 4.09 -20.67
C ALA A 293 -15.06 3.15 -21.85
N HIS A 294 -14.58 1.93 -21.55
CA HIS A 294 -14.05 1.03 -22.59
C HIS A 294 -14.56 -0.44 -22.53
N ARG A 295 -15.51 -0.80 -21.65
CA ARG A 295 -16.04 -2.16 -21.44
C ARG A 295 -14.96 -3.24 -21.24
N LYS A 296 -13.88 -2.92 -20.53
CA LYS A 296 -12.69 -3.80 -20.46
C LYS A 296 -12.67 -4.80 -19.31
N ILE A 297 -13.41 -4.56 -18.22
CA ILE A 297 -13.40 -5.39 -17.02
C ILE A 297 -14.84 -5.52 -16.51
N SER A 298 -15.32 -6.75 -16.28
CA SER A 298 -16.58 -6.97 -15.58
C SER A 298 -16.31 -6.81 -14.08
N LEU A 299 -17.01 -5.89 -13.40
CA LEU A 299 -16.89 -5.77 -11.95
C LEU A 299 -17.58 -6.97 -11.30
N THR A 300 -16.81 -7.79 -10.59
CA THR A 300 -17.39 -8.82 -9.71
C THR A 300 -17.92 -8.16 -8.45
N ARG A 301 -18.89 -8.80 -7.78
CA ARG A 301 -19.46 -8.32 -6.52
C ARG A 301 -18.40 -7.96 -5.47
N PRO A 302 -17.42 -8.83 -5.11
CA PRO A 302 -16.41 -8.49 -4.11
C PRO A 302 -15.58 -7.27 -4.51
N HIS A 303 -15.17 -7.19 -5.77
CA HIS A 303 -14.36 -6.08 -6.27
C HIS A 303 -15.14 -4.76 -6.24
N ALA A 304 -16.42 -4.77 -6.63
CA ALA A 304 -17.27 -3.59 -6.56
C ALA A 304 -17.51 -3.11 -5.13
N LEU A 305 -17.76 -4.03 -4.19
CA LEU A 305 -17.90 -3.69 -2.78
C LEU A 305 -16.61 -3.10 -2.21
N SER A 306 -15.44 -3.68 -2.56
CA SER A 306 -14.14 -3.15 -2.15
C SER A 306 -13.91 -1.75 -2.69
N LEU A 307 -14.09 -1.53 -4.00
CA LEU A 307 -13.96 -0.20 -4.61
C LEU A 307 -14.92 0.82 -3.98
N THR A 308 -16.16 0.43 -3.69
CA THR A 308 -17.15 1.30 -3.05
C THR A 308 -16.72 1.69 -1.64
N ALA A 309 -16.34 0.71 -0.81
CA ALA A 309 -15.91 0.94 0.56
C ALA A 309 -14.68 1.86 0.64
N HIS A 310 -13.65 1.56 -0.15
CA HIS A 310 -12.44 2.38 -0.21
C HIS A 310 -12.73 3.80 -0.69
N ALA A 311 -13.62 3.95 -1.66
CA ALA A 311 -14.00 5.26 -2.17
C ALA A 311 -14.81 6.08 -1.17
N LEU A 312 -15.67 5.46 -0.37
CA LEU A 312 -16.38 6.13 0.72
C LEU A 312 -15.42 6.58 1.82
N HIS A 313 -14.42 5.77 2.18
CA HIS A 313 -13.37 6.19 3.10
C HIS A 313 -12.56 7.37 2.54
N LEU A 314 -12.14 7.30 1.26
CA LEU A 314 -11.46 8.41 0.60
C LEU A 314 -12.30 9.68 0.57
N LEU A 315 -13.61 9.55 0.30
CA LEU A 315 -14.51 10.69 0.26
C LEU A 315 -14.62 11.38 1.62
N SER A 316 -14.76 10.60 2.70
CA SER A 316 -14.74 11.11 4.07
C SER A 316 -13.44 11.86 4.39
N ASP A 317 -12.30 11.29 4.01
CA ASP A 317 -10.99 11.93 4.19
C ASP A 317 -10.86 13.23 3.39
N ILE A 318 -11.29 13.25 2.12
CA ILE A 318 -11.23 14.43 1.25
C ILE A 318 -12.10 15.57 1.81
N GLN A 319 -13.31 15.24 2.28
CA GLN A 319 -14.23 16.23 2.85
C GLN A 319 -13.67 16.92 4.09
N GLN A 320 -12.79 16.26 4.86
CA GLN A 320 -12.12 16.89 6.00
C GLN A 320 -11.18 18.02 5.57
N PHE A 321 -10.57 17.94 4.38
CA PHE A 321 -9.71 18.99 3.85
C PHE A 321 -10.49 20.19 3.28
N GLY A 322 -11.74 19.99 2.85
CA GLY A 322 -12.61 21.07 2.35
C GLY A 322 -13.35 21.85 3.44
N GLY A 323 -13.38 21.34 4.68
CA GLY A 323 -14.26 21.83 5.75
C GLY A 323 -13.76 23.04 6.55
N GLU A 324 -12.54 23.54 6.32
CA GLU A 324 -11.99 24.67 7.10
C GLU A 324 -12.39 26.06 6.54
N GLY A 325 -13.12 26.13 5.42
CA GLY A 325 -13.45 27.39 4.74
C GLY A 325 -14.72 28.13 5.20
N ASP A 326 -15.64 27.48 5.94
CA ASP A 326 -16.98 28.04 6.22
C ASP A 326 -17.18 28.57 7.66
N GLN A 327 -16.09 28.85 8.40
CA GLN A 327 -16.15 29.44 9.76
C GLN A 327 -15.41 30.78 9.92
N GLN A 328 -15.40 31.65 8.90
CA GLN A 328 -14.98 33.06 9.08
C GLN A 328 -16.06 34.07 8.72
#